data_AF-A0A8S3HFH6-F1
#
_entry.id   AF-A0A8S3HFH6-F1
#
_cell.length_a   1.000
_cell.length_b   1.000
_cell.length_c   1.000
_cell.angle_alpha   90.00
_cell.angle_beta   90.00
_cell.angle_gamma   90.00
#
_symmetry.space_group_name_H-M   'P 1'
#
loop_
_entity.id
_entity.type
_entity.pdbx_description
1 polymer ?
#
loop_
_entity_poly.entity_id
_entity_poly.type
_entity_poly.pdbx_seq_one_letter_code
_entity_poly.pdbx_strand_id
1 'polypeptide(L)'
;MNFNAQLSCQGNIKDDVIRLYQLEKAKLTQFENRIHDLEIKIKQGQITADTSKNKWLNEVNTMIHDINEKFVDLFNTMGCKGQVCLDIPESAKDFEKYGVNIKVQFRDGEKLHEMSEFLQSGGEKSVSVMLYMIALQNMTICPFRCVDEINQGMDPTNERRVFELLVRHSSDKANSQYFLLSPK
;
A
#
# COMPACT_ATOMS: atom_id res chain seq x y z
N MET A 1 15.78 49.48 -34.40
CA MET A 1 16.12 49.53 -35.85
C MET A 1 15.23 48.54 -36.57
N ASN A 2 14.54 49.00 -37.62
CA ASN A 2 13.41 48.32 -38.25
C ASN A 2 13.92 47.26 -39.25
N PHE A 3 13.97 45.98 -38.85
CA PHE A 3 14.50 44.87 -39.65
C PHE A 3 13.81 44.75 -41.03
N ASN A 4 12.51 45.11 -41.07
CA ASN A 4 11.71 45.15 -42.30
C ASN A 4 12.18 46.21 -43.31
N ALA A 5 12.80 47.30 -42.86
CA ALA A 5 13.29 48.37 -43.74
C ALA A 5 14.64 48.03 -44.39
N GLN A 6 15.40 47.08 -43.83
CA GLN A 6 16.67 46.61 -44.41
C GLN A 6 16.47 45.54 -45.49
N LEU A 7 15.45 44.68 -45.37
CA LEU A 7 15.14 43.61 -46.33
C LEU A 7 14.57 44.14 -47.65
N SER A 8 13.81 45.23 -47.62
CA SER A 8 13.26 45.86 -48.82
C SER A 8 14.31 46.56 -49.69
N CYS A 9 15.49 46.89 -49.13
CA CYS A 9 16.60 47.48 -49.88
C CYS A 9 17.52 46.43 -50.56
N GLN A 10 17.43 45.15 -50.19
CA GLN A 10 18.20 44.06 -50.79
C GLN A 10 17.31 43.20 -51.71
N GLY A 11 17.21 43.61 -52.98
CA GLY A 11 16.86 42.75 -54.11
C GLY A 11 15.64 41.82 -53.98
N ASN A 12 14.48 42.28 -54.44
CA ASN A 12 13.34 41.49 -54.93
C ASN A 12 12.97 40.23 -54.10
N ILE A 13 12.95 40.35 -52.78
CA ILE A 13 12.37 39.32 -51.91
C ILE A 13 10.85 39.41 -52.11
N LYS A 14 10.26 38.39 -52.72
CA LYS A 14 8.81 38.31 -52.92
C LYS A 14 8.11 38.43 -51.55
N ASP A 15 7.09 39.27 -51.46
CA ASP A 15 6.28 39.46 -50.24
C ASP A 15 5.76 38.13 -49.65
N ASP A 16 5.52 37.14 -50.51
CA ASP A 16 5.16 35.78 -50.12
C ASP A 16 6.19 35.12 -49.18
N VAL A 17 7.50 35.35 -49.40
CA VAL A 17 8.58 34.80 -48.57
C VAL A 17 8.59 35.45 -47.19
N ILE A 18 8.36 36.76 -47.12
CA ILE A 18 8.26 37.50 -45.85
C ILE A 18 7.04 37.00 -45.06
N ARG A 19 5.89 36.82 -45.73
CA ARG A 19 4.67 36.29 -45.12
C ARG A 19 4.86 34.85 -44.61
N LEU A 20 5.51 33.99 -45.39
CA LEU A 20 5.85 32.62 -44.98
C LEU A 20 6.75 32.61 -43.74
N TYR A 21 7.81 33.43 -43.73
CA TYR A 21 8.71 33.55 -42.58
C TYR A 21 7.97 34.00 -41.32
N GLN A 22 7.10 35.01 -41.42
CA GLN A 22 6.30 35.49 -40.29
C GLN A 22 5.35 34.41 -39.76
N LEU A 23 4.74 33.62 -40.66
CA LEU A 23 3.84 32.53 -40.31
C LEU A 23 4.59 31.39 -39.60
N GLU A 24 5.75 31.00 -40.10
CA GLU A 24 6.60 29.98 -39.45
C GLU A 24 7.14 30.47 -38.10
N LYS A 25 7.54 31.75 -38.00
CA LYS A 25 7.94 32.35 -36.72
C LYS A 25 6.80 32.33 -35.69
N ALA A 26 5.58 32.65 -36.11
CA ALA A 26 4.41 32.59 -35.23
C ALA A 26 4.11 31.17 -34.76
N LYS A 27 4.24 30.16 -35.64
CA LYS A 27 4.12 28.74 -35.26
C LYS A 27 5.20 28.32 -34.26
N LEU A 28 6.45 28.74 -34.45
CA LEU A 28 7.55 28.44 -33.52
C LEU A 28 7.23 28.99 -32.13
N THR A 29 6.83 30.27 -32.02
CA THR A 29 6.42 30.86 -30.74
C THR A 29 5.22 30.13 -30.13
N GLN A 30 4.25 29.68 -30.93
CA GLN A 30 3.13 28.89 -30.44
C GLN A 30 3.60 27.54 -29.87
N PHE A 31 4.52 26.84 -30.55
CA PHE A 31 5.06 25.58 -30.07
C PHE A 31 5.93 25.75 -28.81
N GLU A 32 6.73 26.81 -28.73
CA GLU A 32 7.52 27.14 -27.53
C GLU A 32 6.62 27.35 -26.32
N ASN A 33 5.55 28.15 -26.47
CA ASN A 33 4.56 28.35 -25.41
C ASN A 33 3.86 27.03 -25.03
N ARG A 34 3.55 26.19 -26.02
CA ARG A 34 2.91 24.89 -25.77
C ARG A 34 3.83 23.94 -25.01
N ILE A 35 5.12 23.91 -25.33
CA ILE A 35 6.11 23.13 -24.58
C ILE A 35 6.18 23.63 -23.15
N HIS A 36 6.27 24.94 -22.94
CA HIS A 36 6.31 25.54 -21.61
C HIS A 36 5.06 25.18 -20.77
N ASP A 37 3.87 25.29 -21.36
CA ASP A 37 2.62 24.90 -20.71
C ASP A 37 2.60 23.40 -20.34
N LEU A 38 3.12 22.54 -21.22
CA LEU A 38 3.19 21.09 -20.96
C LEU A 38 4.20 20.77 -19.84
N GLU A 39 5.34 21.45 -19.81
CA GLU A 39 6.32 21.31 -18.73
C GLU A 39 5.75 21.70 -17.37
N ILE A 40 4.99 22.81 -17.30
CA ILE A 40 4.28 23.21 -16.08
C ILE A 40 3.27 22.14 -15.67
N LYS A 41 2.49 21.62 -16.61
CA LYS A 41 1.50 20.57 -16.33
C LYS A 41 2.13 19.28 -15.83
N ILE A 42 3.27 18.86 -16.40
CA ILE A 42 4.00 17.68 -15.94
C ILE A 42 4.47 17.88 -14.50
N LYS A 43 5.06 19.03 -14.17
CA LYS A 43 5.50 19.34 -12.81
C LYS A 43 4.32 19.35 -11.83
N GLN A 44 3.21 19.99 -12.19
CA GLN A 44 2.00 20.02 -11.37
C GLN A 44 1.41 18.61 -11.13
N GLY A 45 1.41 17.78 -12.18
CA GLY A 45 0.97 16.39 -12.11
C GLY A 45 1.85 15.56 -11.16
N GLN A 46 3.17 15.74 -11.22
CA GLN A 46 4.11 15.06 -10.32
C GLN A 46 3.87 15.44 -8.86
N ILE A 47 3.75 16.73 -8.55
CA ILE A 47 3.45 17.21 -7.18
C ILE A 47 2.15 16.60 -6.66
N THR A 48 1.12 16.56 -7.50
CA THR A 48 -0.19 16.01 -7.13
C THR A 48 -0.11 14.51 -6.86
N ALA A 49 0.62 13.77 -7.70
CA ALA A 49 0.86 12.35 -7.54
C ALA A 49 1.63 12.04 -6.25
N ASP A 50 2.70 12.78 -5.98
CA ASP A 50 3.50 12.61 -4.76
C ASP A 50 2.71 12.94 -3.50
N THR A 51 1.89 14.00 -3.54
CA THR A 51 1.01 14.37 -2.41
C THR A 51 -0.02 13.27 -2.12
N SER A 52 -0.67 12.76 -3.17
CA SER A 52 -1.66 11.69 -3.05
C SER A 52 -1.04 10.40 -2.53
N LYS A 53 0.15 10.06 -3.02
CA LYS A 53 0.93 8.91 -2.56
C LYS A 53 1.31 9.03 -1.08
N ASN A 54 1.84 10.17 -0.64
CA ASN A 54 2.24 10.36 0.75
C ASN A 54 1.03 10.27 1.69
N LYS A 55 -0.11 10.84 1.28
CA LYS A 55 -1.36 10.71 2.03
C LYS A 55 -1.77 9.25 2.17
N TRP A 56 -1.83 8.50 1.06
CA TRP A 56 -2.14 7.07 1.07
C TRP A 56 -1.17 6.27 1.95
N LEU A 57 0.14 6.51 1.82
CA LEU A 57 1.16 5.78 2.56
C LEU A 57 1.04 6.01 4.08
N ASN A 58 0.71 7.23 4.49
CA ASN A 58 0.46 7.54 5.90
C ASN A 58 -0.77 6.80 6.42
N GLU A 59 -1.88 6.81 5.68
CA GLU A 59 -3.09 6.08 6.06
C GLU A 59 -2.83 4.57 6.18
N VAL A 60 -2.11 3.98 5.22
CA VAL A 60 -1.72 2.56 5.26
C VAL A 60 -0.82 2.26 6.45
N ASN A 61 0.18 3.10 6.73
CA ASN A 61 1.07 2.90 7.88
C ASN A 61 0.32 2.96 9.21
N THR A 62 -0.63 3.90 9.36
CA THR A 62 -1.49 3.94 10.55
C THR A 62 -2.30 2.66 10.69
N MET A 63 -2.92 2.18 9.61
CA MET A 63 -3.67 0.93 9.64
C MET A 63 -2.79 -0.28 10.03
N ILE A 64 -1.62 -0.40 9.42
CA ILE A 64 -0.67 -1.48 9.73
C ILE A 64 -0.17 -1.39 11.18
N HIS A 65 0.04 -0.18 11.69
CA HIS A 65 0.42 0.03 13.07
C HIS A 65 -0.64 -0.49 14.05
N ASP A 66 -1.91 -0.13 13.84
CA ASP A 66 -3.02 -0.59 14.68
C ASP A 66 -3.16 -2.12 14.65
N ILE A 67 -2.98 -2.75 13.48
CA ILE A 67 -2.95 -4.21 13.32
C ILE A 67 -1.78 -4.80 14.12
N ASN A 68 -0.59 -4.20 13.96
CA ASN A 68 0.62 -4.69 14.59
C ASN A 68 0.53 -4.66 16.12
N GLU A 69 0.01 -3.58 16.72
CA GLU A 69 -0.17 -3.49 18.17
C GLU A 69 -1.03 -4.65 18.68
N LYS A 70 -2.18 -4.90 18.03
CA LYS A 70 -3.06 -6.01 18.41
C LYS A 70 -2.46 -7.38 18.15
N PHE A 71 -1.73 -7.52 17.05
CA PHE A 71 -1.05 -8.77 16.73
C PHE A 71 0.03 -9.11 17.75
N VAL A 72 0.84 -8.12 18.15
CA VAL A 72 1.86 -8.25 19.20
C VAL A 72 1.23 -8.66 20.53
N ASP A 73 0.15 -8.00 20.94
CA ASP A 73 -0.57 -8.34 22.19
C ASP A 73 -1.10 -9.78 22.19
N LEU A 74 -1.71 -10.21 21.08
CA LEU A 74 -2.23 -11.56 20.90
C LEU A 74 -1.11 -12.61 20.93
N PHE A 75 0.00 -12.36 20.23
CA PHE A 75 1.16 -13.26 20.23
C PHE A 75 1.82 -13.36 21.60
N ASN A 76 1.97 -12.25 22.31
CA ASN A 76 2.53 -12.23 23.66
C ASN A 76 1.67 -13.06 24.63
N THR A 77 0.34 -13.04 24.47
CA THR A 77 -0.58 -13.86 25.28
C THR A 77 -0.37 -15.37 25.05
N MET A 78 0.13 -15.76 23.89
CA MET A 78 0.51 -17.13 23.57
C MET A 78 1.92 -17.51 24.07
N GLY A 79 2.67 -16.57 24.66
CA GLY A 79 4.07 -16.74 25.02
C GLY A 79 5.02 -16.71 23.81
N CYS A 80 4.57 -16.15 22.68
CA CYS A 80 5.33 -16.05 21.44
C CYS A 80 5.55 -14.56 21.09
N LYS A 81 6.36 -14.27 20.06
CA LYS A 81 6.50 -12.91 19.53
C LYS A 81 6.07 -12.86 18.08
N GLY A 82 5.37 -11.78 17.72
CA GLY A 82 4.90 -11.54 16.37
C GLY A 82 5.07 -10.07 16.00
N GLN A 83 5.17 -9.78 14.72
CA GLN A 83 5.19 -8.43 14.17
C GLN A 83 4.54 -8.42 12.79
N VAL A 84 3.76 -7.38 12.51
CA VAL A 84 3.20 -7.06 11.20
C VAL A 84 3.79 -5.75 10.73
N CYS A 85 4.34 -5.72 9.52
CA CYS A 85 4.91 -4.52 8.92
C CYS A 85 4.43 -4.35 7.48
N LEU A 86 4.46 -3.11 7.01
CA LEU A 86 4.33 -2.82 5.58
C LEU A 86 5.66 -3.12 4.91
N ASP A 87 5.63 -3.98 3.90
CA ASP A 87 6.75 -4.19 3.00
C ASP A 87 6.77 -3.08 1.96
N ILE A 88 7.85 -2.29 1.96
CA ILE A 88 8.02 -1.14 1.08
C ILE A 88 9.06 -1.50 0.02
N PRO A 89 8.70 -1.50 -1.27
CA PRO A 89 9.63 -1.83 -2.33
C PRO A 89 10.74 -0.77 -2.47
N GLU A 90 11.86 -1.17 -3.07
CA GLU A 90 12.98 -0.27 -3.38
C GLU A 90 12.54 0.96 -4.19
N SER A 91 11.70 0.72 -5.21
CA SER A 91 11.01 1.78 -5.94
C SER A 91 9.66 2.02 -5.29
N ALA A 92 9.54 3.14 -4.58
CA ALA A 92 8.28 3.56 -3.96
C ALA A 92 7.18 3.94 -4.99
N LYS A 93 7.42 3.77 -6.30
CA LYS A 93 6.39 3.90 -7.36
C LYS A 93 5.84 2.54 -7.81
N ASP A 94 6.44 1.44 -7.36
CA ASP A 94 6.03 0.09 -7.71
C ASP A 94 4.91 -0.35 -6.76
N PHE A 95 3.73 0.26 -6.88
CA PHE A 95 2.58 0.01 -5.99
C PHE A 95 2.19 -1.47 -5.90
N GLU A 96 2.41 -2.24 -6.97
CA GLU A 96 2.16 -3.69 -7.04
C GLU A 96 3.07 -4.53 -6.12
N LYS A 97 4.22 -3.99 -5.72
CA LYS A 97 5.19 -4.67 -4.87
C LYS A 97 5.02 -4.34 -3.38
N TYR A 98 4.11 -3.43 -3.03
CA TYR A 98 3.79 -3.22 -1.63
C TYR A 98 3.06 -4.44 -1.07
N GLY A 99 3.45 -4.88 0.11
CA GLY A 99 2.92 -6.08 0.74
C GLY A 99 2.77 -5.92 2.24
N VAL A 100 2.06 -6.86 2.85
CA VAL A 100 2.06 -7.00 4.30
C VAL A 100 3.00 -8.14 4.65
N ASN A 101 3.95 -7.86 5.52
CA ASN A 101 4.94 -8.83 5.96
C ASN A 101 4.67 -9.21 7.42
N ILE A 102 4.46 -10.51 7.65
CA ILE A 102 4.19 -11.08 8.97
C ILE A 102 5.43 -11.84 9.42
N LYS A 103 5.97 -11.44 10.56
CA LYS A 103 7.15 -12.04 11.19
C LYS A 103 6.77 -12.66 12.52
N VAL A 104 7.26 -13.85 12.79
CA VAL A 104 6.89 -14.63 13.98
C VAL A 104 8.11 -15.30 14.60
N GLN A 105 8.01 -15.53 15.91
CA GLN A 105 8.96 -16.27 16.72
C GLN A 105 8.18 -17.10 17.74
N PHE A 106 8.29 -18.43 17.63
CA PHE A 106 7.60 -19.38 18.51
C PHE A 106 8.48 -19.89 19.66
N ARG A 107 9.80 -19.80 19.52
CA ARG A 107 10.76 -20.30 20.51
C ARG A 107 11.64 -19.18 21.04
N ASP A 108 11.89 -19.20 22.34
CA ASP A 108 12.81 -18.27 22.98
C ASP A 108 14.23 -18.44 22.44
N GLY A 109 14.86 -17.30 22.10
CA GLY A 109 16.23 -17.27 21.56
C GLY A 109 16.33 -17.34 20.03
N GLU A 110 15.26 -17.68 19.32
CA GLU A 110 15.21 -17.54 17.85
C GLU A 110 15.05 -16.06 17.44
N LYS A 111 15.28 -15.74 16.17
CA LYS A 111 15.00 -14.39 15.63
C LYS A 111 13.56 -14.35 15.13
N LEU A 112 12.98 -13.14 15.02
CA LEU A 112 11.75 -12.99 14.24
C LEU A 112 12.05 -13.32 12.77
N HIS A 113 11.34 -14.32 12.26
CA HIS A 113 11.44 -14.74 10.87
C HIS A 113 10.15 -14.43 10.14
N GLU A 114 10.28 -14.05 8.87
CA GLU A 114 9.13 -13.96 7.97
C GLU A 114 8.44 -15.32 7.90
N MET A 115 7.12 -15.30 7.87
CA MET A 115 6.34 -16.50 7.65
C MET A 115 6.75 -17.12 6.30
N SER A 116 7.21 -18.36 6.35
CA SER A 116 7.76 -19.08 5.20
C SER A 116 7.25 -20.52 5.23
N GLU A 117 7.15 -21.12 4.05
CA GLU A 117 6.70 -22.51 3.95
C GLU A 117 7.63 -23.49 4.68
N PHE A 118 8.92 -23.16 4.83
CA PHE A 118 9.93 -24.11 5.31
C PHE A 118 10.32 -23.97 6.78
N LEU A 119 10.00 -22.84 7.42
CA LEU A 119 10.48 -22.51 8.76
C LEU A 119 9.48 -22.86 9.86
N GLN A 120 8.19 -22.73 9.59
CA GLN A 120 7.12 -22.97 10.57
C GLN A 120 6.41 -24.30 10.32
N SER A 121 5.99 -24.95 11.40
CA SER A 121 5.09 -26.11 11.32
C SER A 121 3.71 -25.72 10.76
N GLY A 122 2.93 -26.70 10.30
CA GLY A 122 1.56 -26.45 9.84
C GLY A 122 0.68 -25.76 10.89
N GLY A 123 0.78 -26.19 12.15
CA GLY A 123 0.04 -25.59 13.26
C GLY A 123 0.48 -24.17 13.60
N GLU A 124 1.78 -23.89 13.61
CA GLU A 124 2.31 -22.54 13.83
C GLU A 124 1.85 -21.57 12.74
N LYS A 125 1.75 -22.02 11.49
CA LYS A 125 1.18 -21.22 10.40
C LYS A 125 -0.30 -20.92 10.65
N SER A 126 -1.10 -21.93 11.00
CA SER A 126 -2.53 -21.76 11.30
C SER A 126 -2.75 -20.80 12.46
N VAL A 127 -1.98 -20.92 13.54
CA VAL A 127 -2.02 -20.01 14.69
C VAL A 127 -1.69 -18.58 14.25
N SER A 128 -0.61 -18.38 13.50
CA SER A 128 -0.17 -17.05 13.06
C SER A 128 -1.22 -16.36 12.19
N VAL A 129 -1.75 -17.08 11.20
CA VAL A 129 -2.81 -16.58 10.31
C VAL A 129 -4.05 -16.24 11.13
N MET A 130 -4.41 -17.07 12.10
CA MET A 130 -5.60 -16.80 12.90
C MET A 130 -5.45 -15.57 13.79
N LEU A 131 -4.32 -15.44 14.49
CA LEU A 131 -4.07 -14.26 15.33
C LEU A 131 -4.02 -12.98 14.49
N TYR A 132 -3.49 -13.05 13.26
CA TYR A 132 -3.55 -11.95 12.31
C TYR A 132 -4.99 -11.59 11.92
N MET A 133 -5.83 -12.59 11.64
CA MET A 133 -7.25 -12.36 11.36
C MET A 133 -7.97 -11.73 12.55
N ILE A 134 -7.72 -12.17 13.79
CA ILE A 134 -8.30 -11.55 15.00
C ILE A 134 -7.84 -10.09 15.12
N ALA A 135 -6.56 -9.79 14.88
CA ALA A 135 -6.04 -8.43 14.89
C ALA A 135 -6.74 -7.53 13.85
N LEU A 136 -6.95 -8.04 12.63
CA LEU A 136 -7.68 -7.34 11.56
C LEU A 136 -9.15 -7.08 11.90
N GLN A 137 -9.79 -8.00 12.62
CA GLN A 137 -11.22 -7.88 12.96
C GLN A 137 -11.51 -6.62 13.77
N ASN A 138 -10.55 -6.11 14.54
CA ASN A 138 -10.70 -4.85 15.29
C ASN A 138 -10.90 -3.62 14.43
N MET A 139 -10.45 -3.66 13.18
CA MET A 139 -10.53 -2.53 12.24
C MET A 139 -11.73 -2.59 11.32
N THR A 140 -12.49 -3.69 11.36
CA THR A 140 -13.61 -3.92 10.46
C THR A 140 -14.91 -4.00 11.24
N ILE A 141 -15.92 -3.26 10.76
CA ILE A 141 -17.28 -3.36 11.28
C ILE A 141 -18.02 -4.35 10.39
N CYS A 142 -18.22 -5.56 10.90
CA CYS A 142 -18.99 -6.59 10.21
C CYS A 142 -20.09 -7.09 11.16
N PRO A 143 -21.38 -7.13 10.74
CA PRO A 143 -22.46 -7.55 11.62
C PRO A 143 -22.45 -9.06 11.92
N PHE A 144 -21.89 -9.87 11.02
CA PHE A 144 -21.76 -11.32 11.18
C PHE A 144 -20.39 -11.79 10.69
N ARG A 145 -19.80 -12.76 11.40
CA ARG A 145 -18.53 -13.40 11.01
C ARG A 145 -18.71 -14.90 11.09
N CYS A 146 -18.45 -15.58 9.98
CA CYS A 146 -18.44 -17.04 9.91
C CYS A 146 -16.99 -17.52 9.86
N VAL A 147 -16.66 -18.46 10.73
CA VAL A 147 -15.35 -19.07 10.87
C VAL A 147 -15.56 -20.57 10.74
N ASP A 148 -14.96 -21.19 9.72
CA ASP A 148 -15.11 -22.61 9.43
C ASP A 148 -13.76 -23.33 9.46
N GLU A 149 -13.74 -24.58 9.92
CA GLU A 149 -12.59 -25.49 10.00
C GLU A 149 -11.30 -24.89 10.60
N ILE A 150 -11.46 -23.89 11.46
CA ILE A 150 -10.35 -23.07 11.95
C ILE A 150 -9.34 -23.85 12.79
N ASN A 151 -9.76 -24.96 13.38
CA ASN A 151 -8.95 -25.78 14.27
C ASN A 151 -8.12 -26.84 13.54
N GLN A 152 -8.27 -27.01 12.23
CA GLN A 152 -7.51 -28.01 11.49
C GLN A 152 -6.01 -27.68 11.43
N GLY A 153 -5.18 -28.70 11.66
CA GLY A 153 -3.73 -28.60 11.57
C GLY A 153 -3.04 -28.00 12.81
N MET A 154 -3.77 -27.67 13.87
CA MET A 154 -3.22 -27.24 15.17
C MET A 154 -3.20 -28.40 16.17
N ASP A 155 -2.24 -28.36 17.11
CA ASP A 155 -2.29 -29.24 18.28
C ASP A 155 -3.39 -28.80 19.28
N PRO A 156 -3.86 -29.69 20.17
CA PRO A 156 -4.94 -29.37 21.11
C PRO A 156 -4.65 -28.21 22.06
N THR A 157 -3.37 -27.91 22.34
CA THR A 157 -3.00 -26.83 23.25
C THR A 157 -3.16 -25.48 22.56
N ASN A 158 -2.64 -25.37 21.34
CA ASN A 158 -2.75 -24.17 20.52
C ASN A 158 -4.19 -23.91 20.07
N GLU A 159 -4.92 -24.96 19.69
CA GLU A 159 -6.35 -24.89 19.37
C GLU A 159 -7.15 -24.25 20.51
N ARG A 160 -6.96 -24.76 21.74
CA ARG A 160 -7.68 -24.25 22.91
C ARG A 160 -7.38 -22.78 23.18
N ARG A 161 -6.12 -22.37 23.10
CA ARG A 161 -5.73 -20.98 23.34
C ARG A 161 -6.28 -20.02 22.27
N VAL A 162 -6.19 -20.40 21.00
CA VAL A 162 -6.75 -19.60 19.89
C VAL A 162 -8.27 -19.47 20.03
N PHE A 163 -8.95 -20.55 20.39
CA PHE A 163 -10.38 -20.52 20.66
C PHE A 163 -10.74 -19.59 21.83
N GLU A 164 -10.01 -19.67 22.94
CA GLU A 164 -10.20 -18.78 24.09
C GLU A 164 -9.97 -17.30 23.71
N LEU A 165 -8.97 -17.01 22.89
CA LEU A 165 -8.74 -15.66 22.36
C LEU A 165 -9.90 -15.19 21.47
N LEU A 166 -10.36 -16.03 20.54
CA LEU A 166 -11.51 -15.70 19.68
C LEU A 166 -12.77 -15.40 20.49
N VAL A 167 -13.08 -16.21 21.50
CA VAL A 167 -14.26 -16.01 22.37
C VAL A 167 -14.14 -14.73 23.20
N ARG A 168 -12.95 -14.42 23.73
CA ARG A 168 -12.72 -13.14 24.43
C ARG A 168 -12.94 -11.97 23.49
N HIS A 169 -12.36 -12.04 22.29
CA HIS A 169 -12.43 -10.97 21.29
C HIS A 169 -13.84 -10.72 20.77
N SER A 170 -14.64 -11.79 20.59
CA SER A 170 -16.04 -11.68 20.19
C SER A 170 -16.94 -11.12 21.29
N SER A 171 -16.53 -11.23 22.55
CA SER A 171 -17.27 -10.74 23.71
C SER A 171 -16.99 -9.28 24.07
N ASP A 172 -15.80 -8.76 23.72
CA ASP A 172 -15.30 -7.46 24.16
C ASP A 172 -15.93 -6.26 23.42
N LYS A 173 -16.52 -6.50 22.24
CA LYS A 173 -17.23 -5.48 21.45
C LYS A 173 -18.53 -6.06 20.88
N ALA A 174 -19.67 -5.58 21.39
CA ALA A 174 -21.03 -6.00 21.06
C ALA A 174 -21.51 -5.65 19.62
N ASN A 175 -20.65 -5.76 18.60
CA ASN A 175 -20.95 -5.30 17.24
C ASN A 175 -20.94 -6.38 16.15
N SER A 176 -20.60 -7.64 16.46
CA SER A 176 -20.60 -8.73 15.48
C SER A 176 -21.04 -10.06 16.09
N GLN A 177 -21.98 -10.75 15.44
CA GLN A 177 -22.30 -12.15 15.77
C GLN A 177 -21.24 -13.08 15.16
N TYR A 178 -20.74 -14.05 15.93
CA TYR A 178 -19.78 -15.04 15.45
C TYR A 178 -20.47 -16.40 15.27
N PHE A 179 -20.31 -16.98 14.09
CA PHE A 179 -20.64 -18.37 13.78
C PHE A 179 -19.33 -19.13 13.67
N LEU A 180 -19.10 -20.06 14.59
CA LEU A 180 -17.94 -20.93 14.56
C LEU A 180 -18.39 -22.35 14.20
N LEU A 181 -17.93 -22.82 13.05
CA LEU A 181 -18.16 -24.14 12.51
C LEU A 181 -16.84 -24.91 12.56
N SER A 182 -16.85 -26.03 13.27
CA SER A 182 -15.66 -26.84 13.46
C SER A 182 -16.12 -28.26 13.74
N PRO A 183 -16.01 -29.18 12.76
CA PRO A 183 -16.27 -30.59 12.98
C PRO A 183 -15.25 -31.13 13.97
N LYS A 184 -15.69 -32.03 14.87
CA LYS A 184 -14.78 -32.87 15.66
C LYS A 184 -14.42 -34.12 14.89
#